data_AF-A0A9P7H4X8-F1
#
_entry.id   AF-A0A9P7H4X8-F1
#
_cell.length_a   1.000
_cell.length_b   1.000
_cell.length_c   1.000
_cell.angle_alpha   90.00
_cell.angle_beta   90.00
_cell.angle_gamma   90.00
#
_symmetry.space_group_name_H-M   'P 1'
#
loop_
_entity.id
_entity.type
_entity.pdbx_description
1 polymer ?
#
loop_
_entity_poly.entity_id
_entity_poly.type
_entity_poly.pdbx_seq_one_letter_code
_entity_poly.pdbx_strand_id
1 'polypeptide(L)'
;MPSVPSRGGPSTARPGPTYTGGKVAPFQKRGIVRQGGGKTVLGGKRHRKILRDNIQGITKPAIRRLARRGGVKRISAGIYADVRAALKARLETILLNCVIYVEHRHAKTVTVRDVIHSLGRLGRPLWGFDPDTYDPSKRTRADQQITA
;
A
#
# COMPACT_ATOMS: atom_id res chain seq x y z
N MET A 1 -9.81 29.77 -0.39
CA MET A 1 -10.92 28.80 -0.52
C MET A 1 -10.32 27.40 -0.63
N PRO A 2 -10.32 26.54 0.43
CA PRO A 2 -9.72 25.22 0.31
C PRO A 2 -10.69 24.25 -0.40
N SER A 3 -10.23 23.69 -1.51
CA SER A 3 -10.96 22.76 -2.38
C SER A 3 -11.16 21.39 -1.72
N VAL A 4 -12.41 20.90 -1.75
CA VAL A 4 -12.80 19.56 -1.25
C VAL A 4 -12.17 18.47 -2.15
N PRO A 5 -11.44 17.48 -1.61
CA PRO A 5 -10.95 16.36 -2.41
C PRO A 5 -12.11 15.47 -2.87
N SER A 6 -12.36 15.43 -4.17
CA SER A 6 -13.27 14.48 -4.81
C SER A 6 -12.70 13.07 -4.67
N ARG A 7 -13.18 12.33 -3.66
CA ARG A 7 -12.90 10.90 -3.52
C ARG A 7 -13.81 10.14 -4.48
N GLY A 8 -13.25 9.74 -5.62
CA GLY A 8 -13.81 8.71 -6.48
C GLY A 8 -13.96 7.40 -5.69
N GLY A 9 -15.15 7.20 -5.14
CA GLY A 9 -15.63 5.90 -4.67
C GLY A 9 -16.31 5.14 -5.82
N PRO A 10 -16.40 3.81 -5.74
CA PRO A 10 -17.00 2.99 -6.80
C PRO A 10 -18.46 3.41 -6.98
N SER A 11 -18.83 3.74 -8.21
CA SER A 11 -20.21 4.05 -8.59
C SER A 11 -21.08 2.85 -8.27
N THR A 12 -21.83 2.93 -7.17
CA THR A 12 -23.00 2.08 -6.96
C THR A 12 -23.88 2.25 -8.19
N ALA A 13 -24.14 1.12 -8.87
CA ALA A 13 -25.05 1.05 -10.00
C ALA A 13 -26.37 1.70 -9.61
N ARG A 14 -26.57 2.95 -10.05
CA ARG A 14 -27.87 3.59 -9.99
C ARG A 14 -28.73 2.81 -10.97
N PRO A 15 -29.88 2.23 -10.56
CA PRO A 15 -30.82 1.72 -11.55
C PRO A 15 -31.28 2.92 -12.37
N GLY A 16 -30.80 3.01 -13.60
CA GLY A 16 -31.19 4.04 -14.54
C GLY A 16 -32.66 3.86 -14.93
N PRO A 17 -33.34 4.93 -15.35
CA PRO A 17 -34.68 4.82 -15.90
C PRO A 17 -34.66 3.88 -17.13
N THR A 18 -35.53 2.88 -17.13
CA THR A 18 -35.73 1.99 -18.27
C THR A 18 -36.42 2.74 -19.41
N TYR A 19 -35.71 2.92 -20.53
CA TYR A 19 -36.27 3.53 -21.73
C TYR A 19 -36.92 2.46 -22.60
N THR A 20 -38.23 2.32 -22.47
CA THR A 20 -39.06 1.59 -23.43
C THR A 20 -40.30 2.42 -23.71
N GLY A 21 -40.39 3.05 -24.90
CA GLY A 21 -41.64 3.61 -25.41
C GLY A 21 -42.07 4.98 -24.86
N GLY A 22 -41.28 6.03 -25.11
CA GLY A 22 -41.81 7.35 -25.49
C GLY A 22 -42.71 8.15 -24.54
N LYS A 23 -42.82 7.84 -23.24
CA LYS A 23 -43.51 8.70 -22.25
C LYS A 23 -42.76 8.76 -20.92
N VAL A 24 -42.44 9.97 -20.45
CA VAL A 24 -41.81 10.21 -19.14
C VAL A 24 -42.89 10.27 -18.06
N ALA A 25 -42.93 9.30 -17.15
CA ALA A 25 -43.77 9.38 -15.95
C ALA A 25 -42.94 10.05 -14.81
N PRO A 26 -43.43 11.13 -14.18
CA PRO A 26 -42.74 11.70 -13.02
C PRO A 26 -42.78 10.72 -11.84
N PHE A 27 -41.64 10.58 -11.19
CA PHE A 27 -41.42 9.69 -10.05
C PHE A 27 -42.38 10.01 -8.91
N GLN A 28 -43.46 9.24 -8.77
CA GLN A 28 -44.44 9.43 -7.71
C GLN A 28 -43.83 9.02 -6.37
N LYS A 29 -43.49 10.04 -5.57
CA LYS A 29 -43.05 9.91 -4.18
C LYS A 29 -44.21 9.34 -3.36
N ARG A 30 -44.28 8.02 -3.23
CA ARG A 30 -45.16 7.34 -2.27
C ARG A 30 -44.31 6.80 -1.12
N GLY A 31 -44.36 7.50 0.00
CA GLY A 31 -43.79 7.01 1.25
C GLY A 31 -44.43 5.69 1.63
N ILE A 32 -43.61 4.66 1.82
CA ILE A 32 -43.91 3.51 2.66
C ILE A 32 -42.68 3.26 3.51
N VAL A 33 -42.89 3.42 4.80
CA VAL A 33 -42.06 3.00 5.91
C VAL A 33 -41.58 1.56 5.66
N ARG A 34 -40.27 1.37 5.56
CA ARG A 34 -39.66 0.06 5.78
C ARG A 34 -38.63 0.20 6.88
N GLN A 35 -39.16 0.21 8.09
CA GLN A 35 -38.47 -0.25 9.29
C GLN A 35 -37.83 -1.61 8.94
N GLY A 36 -36.51 -1.60 8.81
CA GLY A 36 -35.77 -2.72 8.24
C GLY A 36 -34.28 -2.54 8.50
N GLY A 37 -33.91 -2.58 9.78
CA GLY A 37 -32.59 -3.02 10.27
C GLY A 37 -31.36 -2.66 9.43
N GLY A 38 -31.25 -1.41 8.99
CA GLY A 38 -30.05 -0.92 8.31
C GLY A 38 -28.97 -0.62 9.33
N LYS A 39 -28.10 -1.59 9.62
CA LYS A 39 -26.84 -1.36 10.33
C LYS A 39 -25.94 -0.49 9.44
N THR A 40 -26.22 0.79 9.36
CA THR A 40 -25.31 1.76 8.74
C THR A 40 -24.70 2.62 9.84
N VAL A 41 -23.41 2.33 10.07
CA VAL A 41 -22.40 3.24 10.62
C VAL A 41 -22.42 3.45 12.14
N LEU A 42 -21.81 2.51 12.87
CA LEU A 42 -20.80 2.85 13.88
C LEU A 42 -19.67 1.82 13.82
N GLY A 43 -18.46 2.32 13.57
CA GLY A 43 -17.25 1.60 13.18
C GLY A 43 -17.06 0.23 13.83
N GLY A 44 -17.20 -0.82 13.01
CA GLY A 44 -16.62 -2.11 13.34
C GLY A 44 -15.14 -1.90 13.62
N LYS A 45 -14.72 -2.16 14.87
CA LYS A 45 -13.31 -2.15 15.26
C LYS A 45 -12.56 -2.95 14.20
N ARG A 46 -11.73 -2.27 13.40
CA ARG A 46 -10.82 -2.95 12.49
C ARG A 46 -9.94 -3.79 13.37
N HIS A 47 -10.10 -5.11 13.30
CA HIS A 47 -9.25 -6.03 14.03
C HIS A 47 -7.80 -5.69 13.62
N ARG A 48 -6.98 -5.30 14.61
CA ARG A 48 -5.55 -5.08 14.41
C ARG A 48 -5.00 -6.41 13.89
N LYS A 49 -4.32 -6.39 12.74
CA LYS A 49 -3.66 -7.60 12.24
C LYS A 49 -2.74 -8.10 13.34
N ILE A 50 -3.00 -9.32 13.80
CA ILE A 50 -2.13 -9.99 14.76
C ILE A 50 -0.77 -10.12 14.08
N LEU A 51 0.26 -9.58 14.72
CA LEU A 51 1.63 -9.72 14.23
C LEU A 51 1.98 -11.20 14.33
N ARG A 52 2.20 -11.81 13.17
CA ARG A 52 2.71 -13.18 13.03
C ARG A 52 4.14 -13.09 12.50
N ASP A 53 4.83 -14.22 12.51
CA ASP A 53 6.13 -14.36 11.86
C ASP A 53 6.01 -14.23 10.34
N ASN A 54 6.03 -12.98 9.86
CA ASN A 54 5.97 -12.62 8.45
C ASN A 54 7.23 -13.06 7.68
N ILE A 55 8.25 -13.54 8.39
CA ILE A 55 9.53 -13.95 7.81
C ILE A 55 9.39 -15.10 6.80
N GLN A 56 8.42 -16.00 7.02
CA GLN A 56 8.10 -17.08 6.07
C GLN A 56 7.36 -16.58 4.82
N GLY A 57 6.82 -15.37 4.85
CA GLY A 57 6.25 -14.69 3.69
C GLY A 57 7.29 -14.40 2.60
N ILE A 58 8.59 -14.41 2.95
CA ILE A 58 9.67 -14.40 1.97
C ILE A 58 9.88 -15.83 1.45
N THR A 59 9.28 -16.08 0.30
CA THR A 59 9.20 -17.40 -0.31
C THR A 59 10.53 -17.82 -0.94
N LYS A 60 10.77 -19.14 -1.01
CA LYS A 60 11.94 -19.73 -1.69
C LYS A 60 12.14 -19.18 -3.12
N PRO A 61 11.12 -19.03 -3.99
CA PRO A 61 11.31 -18.43 -5.31
C PRO A 61 11.76 -16.96 -5.26
N ALA A 62 11.33 -16.17 -4.27
CA ALA A 62 11.81 -14.78 -4.13
C ALA A 62 13.31 -14.72 -3.82
N ILE A 63 13.79 -15.56 -2.89
CA ILE A 63 15.22 -15.68 -2.56
C ILE A 63 16.00 -16.16 -3.79
N ARG A 64 15.45 -17.12 -4.55
CA ARG A 64 16.06 -17.58 -5.80
C ARG A 64 16.23 -16.44 -6.80
N ARG A 65 15.20 -15.61 -7.03
CA ARG A 65 15.28 -14.45 -7.93
C ARG A 65 16.37 -13.45 -7.51
N LEU A 66 16.49 -13.16 -6.22
CA LEU A 66 17.55 -12.29 -5.70
C LEU A 66 18.95 -12.88 -5.92
N ALA A 67 19.13 -14.15 -5.57
CA ALA A 67 20.41 -14.84 -5.74
C ALA A 67 20.81 -14.93 -7.22
N ARG A 68 19.86 -15.16 -8.12
CA ARG A 68 20.13 -15.14 -9.57
C ARG A 68 20.57 -13.76 -10.05
N ARG A 69 19.93 -12.68 -9.59
CA ARG A 69 20.36 -11.31 -9.89
C ARG A 69 21.78 -11.03 -9.37
N GLY A 70 22.16 -11.64 -8.27
CA GLY A 70 23.52 -11.61 -7.74
C GLY A 70 24.52 -12.57 -8.41
N GLY A 71 24.16 -13.24 -9.52
CA GLY A 71 25.06 -14.14 -10.25
C GLY A 71 25.26 -15.53 -9.61
N VAL A 72 24.46 -15.91 -8.61
CA VAL A 72 24.60 -17.19 -7.92
C VAL A 72 24.12 -18.34 -8.81
N LYS A 73 25.00 -19.32 -9.10
CA LYS A 73 24.73 -20.46 -10.00
C LYS A 73 24.04 -21.67 -9.34
N ARG A 74 24.39 -22.01 -8.09
CA ARG A 74 23.74 -23.10 -7.32
C ARG A 74 23.46 -22.60 -5.90
N ILE A 75 22.34 -23.04 -5.32
CA ILE A 75 21.88 -22.58 -4.00
C ILE A 75 21.62 -23.83 -3.15
N SER A 76 22.30 -23.94 -2.00
CA SER A 76 22.07 -25.00 -1.02
C SER A 76 20.75 -24.82 -0.26
N ALA A 77 20.23 -25.89 0.32
CA ALA A 77 18.96 -25.87 1.07
C ALA A 77 19.02 -25.03 2.36
N GLY A 78 20.16 -25.00 3.06
CA GLY A 78 20.31 -24.23 4.31
C GLY A 78 20.18 -22.72 4.13
N ILE A 79 20.63 -22.21 2.98
CA ILE A 79 20.70 -20.77 2.67
C ILE A 79 19.33 -20.09 2.73
N TYR A 80 18.22 -20.80 2.52
CA TYR A 80 16.89 -20.19 2.61
C TYR A 80 16.54 -19.71 4.02
N ALA A 81 17.02 -20.40 5.06
CA ALA A 81 16.80 -19.97 6.44
C ALA A 81 17.75 -18.82 6.79
N ASP A 82 19.02 -18.93 6.42
CA ASP A 82 20.04 -17.94 6.74
C ASP A 82 19.76 -16.58 6.09
N VAL A 83 19.34 -16.57 4.82
CA VAL A 83 18.98 -15.32 4.12
C VAL A 83 17.80 -14.62 4.81
N ARG A 84 16.86 -15.39 5.36
CA ARG A 84 15.74 -14.80 6.12
C ARG A 84 16.24 -14.17 7.42
N ALA A 85 17.08 -14.87 8.18
CA ALA A 85 17.67 -14.33 9.40
C ALA A 85 18.49 -13.05 9.11
N ALA A 86 19.32 -13.07 8.08
CA ALA A 86 20.13 -11.93 7.66
C ALA A 86 19.27 -10.74 7.22
N LEU A 87 18.18 -10.97 6.48
CA LEU A 87 17.26 -9.90 6.08
C LEU A 87 16.56 -9.29 7.29
N LYS A 88 16.11 -10.12 8.24
CA LYS A 88 15.46 -9.64 9.47
C LYS A 88 16.42 -8.74 10.25
N ALA A 89 17.63 -9.22 10.53
CA ALA A 89 18.65 -8.45 11.24
C ALA A 89 18.95 -7.11 10.53
N ARG A 90 19.08 -7.13 9.19
CA ARG A 90 19.31 -5.91 8.41
C ARG A 90 18.18 -4.90 8.55
N LEU A 91 16.93 -5.35 8.50
CA LEU A 91 15.76 -4.49 8.62
C LEU A 91 15.60 -3.94 10.05
N GLU A 92 15.91 -4.73 11.06
CA GLU A 92 15.92 -4.29 12.47
C GLU A 92 16.88 -3.11 12.67
N THR A 93 18.09 -3.18 12.12
CA THR A 93 19.06 -2.07 12.19
C THR A 93 18.55 -0.81 11.49
N ILE A 94 17.88 -0.94 10.33
CA ILE A 94 17.33 0.23 9.61
C ILE A 94 16.20 0.84 10.42
N LEU A 95 15.27 0.02 10.89
CA LEU A 95 14.08 0.49 11.60
C LEU A 95 14.44 1.15 12.93
N LEU A 96 15.43 0.63 13.66
CA LEU A 96 15.94 1.27 14.87
C LEU A 96 16.42 2.70 14.60
N ASN A 97 17.20 2.89 13.53
CA ASN A 97 17.64 4.23 13.12
C ASN A 97 16.48 5.11 12.67
N CYS A 98 15.51 4.57 11.92
CA CYS A 98 14.32 5.33 11.51
C CYS A 98 13.50 5.81 12.71
N VAL A 99 13.34 4.98 13.73
CA VAL A 99 12.57 5.32 14.95
C VAL A 99 13.20 6.51 15.68
N ILE A 100 14.54 6.56 15.78
CA ILE A 100 15.25 7.71 16.39
C ILE A 100 14.90 9.04 15.70
N TYR A 101 14.86 9.07 14.36
CA TYR A 101 14.49 10.29 13.63
C TYR A 101 13.01 10.66 13.78
N VAL A 102 12.13 9.66 13.88
CA VAL A 102 10.68 9.88 14.08
C VAL A 102 10.41 10.42 15.48
N GLU A 103 11.09 9.88 16.50
CA GLU A 103 11.01 10.34 17.88
C GLU A 103 11.53 11.77 18.03
N HIS A 104 12.64 12.11 17.36
CA HIS A 104 13.17 13.48 17.33
C HIS A 104 12.18 14.48 16.73
N ARG A 105 11.33 14.07 15.79
CA ARG A 105 10.28 14.92 15.20
C ARG A 105 8.95 14.88 15.96
N HIS A 106 8.88 14.14 17.08
CA HIS A 106 7.65 13.89 17.85
C HIS A 106 6.47 13.39 17.01
N ALA A 107 6.76 12.61 15.97
CA ALA A 107 5.75 12.06 15.08
C ALA A 107 5.48 10.58 15.41
N LYS A 108 4.31 10.07 15.02
CA LYS A 108 3.96 8.64 15.13
C LYS A 108 4.11 7.88 13.81
N THR A 109 4.48 8.59 12.74
CA THR A 109 4.50 8.06 11.37
C THR A 109 5.91 8.16 10.81
N VAL A 110 6.46 7.02 10.40
CA VAL A 110 7.72 6.95 9.66
C VAL A 110 7.50 7.53 8.26
N THR A 111 8.31 8.52 7.89
CA THR A 111 8.28 9.17 6.58
C THR A 111 9.43 8.70 5.70
N VAL A 112 9.33 8.93 4.39
CA VAL A 112 10.39 8.59 3.42
C VAL A 112 11.70 9.29 3.78
N ARG A 113 11.62 10.54 4.26
CA ARG A 113 12.79 11.32 4.69
C ARG A 113 13.57 10.59 5.79
N ASP A 114 12.91 10.01 6.79
CA ASP A 114 13.60 9.30 7.89
C ASP A 114 14.36 8.08 7.38
N VAL A 115 13.80 7.38 6.38
CA VAL A 115 14.44 6.22 5.75
C VAL A 115 15.67 6.64 4.96
N ILE A 116 15.60 7.73 4.19
CA ILE A 116 16.75 8.27 3.42
C ILE A 116 17.89 8.65 4.37
N HIS A 117 17.60 9.36 5.47
CA HIS A 117 18.61 9.77 6.44
C HIS A 117 19.23 8.56 7.18
N SER A 118 18.40 7.59 7.57
CA SER A 118 18.88 6.35 8.21
C SER A 118 19.78 5.53 7.30
N LEU A 119 19.44 5.45 6.02
CA LEU A 119 20.23 4.75 5.01
C LEU A 119 21.53 5.49 4.65
N GLY A 120 21.49 6.83 4.60
CA GLY A 120 22.66 7.68 4.43
C GLY A 120 23.68 7.48 5.57
N ARG A 121 23.22 7.42 6.83
CA ARG A 121 24.09 7.13 7.99
C ARG A 121 24.79 5.77 7.92
N LEU A 122 24.14 4.77 7.32
CA LEU A 122 24.70 3.43 7.12
C LEU A 122 25.61 3.32 5.88
N GLY A 123 25.87 4.43 5.18
CA GLY A 123 26.68 4.44 3.95
C GLY A 123 25.99 3.77 2.75
N ARG A 124 24.66 3.64 2.77
CA ARG A 124 23.87 3.03 1.69
C ARG A 124 22.74 3.97 1.26
N PRO A 125 23.05 5.17 0.73
CA PRO A 125 22.04 6.15 0.37
C PRO A 125 21.07 5.61 -0.68
N LEU A 126 19.80 6.03 -0.58
CA LEU A 126 18.73 5.64 -1.48
C LEU A 126 18.29 6.85 -2.31
N TRP A 127 18.42 6.76 -3.63
CA TRP A 127 18.14 7.84 -4.58
C TRP A 127 16.76 7.72 -5.22
N GLY A 128 16.21 8.84 -5.69
CA GLY A 128 14.95 8.88 -6.46
C GLY A 128 13.67 8.89 -5.62
N PHE A 129 13.80 8.97 -4.30
CA PHE A 129 12.68 9.07 -3.35
C PHE A 129 12.61 10.44 -2.66
N ASP A 130 13.48 11.38 -3.05
CA ASP A 130 13.44 12.75 -2.55
C ASP A 130 12.24 13.51 -3.13
N PRO A 131 11.58 14.36 -2.33
CA PRO A 131 10.45 15.18 -2.80
C PRO A 131 10.76 15.98 -4.06
N ASP A 132 12.00 16.43 -4.20
CA ASP A 132 12.43 17.32 -5.28
C ASP A 132 12.72 16.56 -6.59
N THR A 133 12.92 15.24 -6.52
CA THR A 133 13.19 14.37 -7.69
C THR A 133 12.03 13.41 -8.00
N TYR A 134 11.06 13.28 -7.10
CA TYR A 134 9.91 12.39 -7.25
C TYR A 134 8.87 12.97 -8.23
N ASP A 135 8.91 12.49 -9.46
CA ASP A 135 7.91 12.81 -10.48
C ASP A 135 6.83 11.71 -10.57
N PRO A 136 5.59 11.95 -10.12
CA PRO A 136 4.52 10.97 -10.15
C PRO A 136 4.10 10.59 -11.58
N SER A 137 4.41 11.41 -12.59
CA SER A 137 3.97 11.20 -13.98
C SER A 137 4.76 10.11 -14.72
N LYS A 138 5.99 9.80 -14.27
CA LYS A 138 6.85 8.77 -14.89
C LYS A 138 6.37 7.35 -14.62
N ARG A 139 5.62 7.12 -13.53
CA ARG A 139 5.08 5.79 -13.17
C ARG A 139 3.95 5.35 -14.09
N THR A 140 3.08 6.28 -14.49
CA THR A 140 1.93 6.01 -15.38
C THR A 140 2.35 5.51 -16.77
N ARG A 141 3.51 5.95 -17.28
CA ARG A 141 4.00 5.55 -18.61
C ARG A 141 4.56 4.12 -18.64
N ALA A 142 5.13 3.63 -17.54
CA ALA A 142 5.68 2.27 -17.45
C ALA A 142 4.59 1.20 -17.42
N ASP A 143 3.45 1.48 -16.76
CA ASP A 143 2.32 0.55 -16.67
C ASP A 143 1.55 0.41 -18.01
N GLN A 144 1.56 1.46 -18.85
CA GLN A 144 0.92 1.44 -20.17
C GLN A 144 1.70 0.61 -21.21
N GLN A 145 3.02 0.47 -21.08
CA GLN A 145 3.85 -0.27 -22.05
C GLN A 145 3.87 -1.79 -21.83
N ILE A 146 3.37 -2.28 -20.68
CA ILE A 146 3.30 -3.73 -20.38
C ILE A 146 1.98 -4.35 -20.87
N THR A 147 1.01 -3.52 -21.29
CA THR A 147 -0.32 -3.95 -21.75
C THR A 147 -0.46 -4.01 -23.28
N ALA A 148 0.64 -3.90 -24.03
CA ALA A 148 0.65 -4.00 -25.50
C ALA A 148 1.33 -5.29 -25.97
#